data_AF-A0A2N0KQL2-F1
#
_entry.id   AF-A0A2N0KQL2-F1
#
_cell.length_a   1.000
_cell.length_b   1.000
_cell.length_c   1.000
_cell.angle_alpha   90.00
_cell.angle_beta   90.00
_cell.angle_gamma   90.00
#
_symmetry.space_group_name_H-M   'P 1'
#
loop_
_entity.id
_entity.type
_entity.pdbx_description
1 polymer ?
#
loop_
_entity_poly.entity_id
_entity_poly.type
_entity_poly.pdbx_seq_one_letter_code
_entity_poly.pdbx_strand_id
1 'polypeptide(L)' 'NDKSWSRVHEVNVREVVRVSELIVPHMKKRKYGKIVNIASIAARQGSSDLPHYSSTKAAVVSWT' A
#
# COMPACT_ATOMS: atom_id res chain seq x y z
N ASN A 1 -10.33 -6.12 -17.46
CA ASN A 1 -9.92 -6.90 -16.28
C ASN A 1 -8.46 -6.68 -15.93
N ASP A 2 -7.48 -7.19 -16.66
CA ASP A 2 -6.08 -7.12 -16.23
C ASP A 2 -5.50 -5.70 -16.06
N LYS A 3 -5.81 -4.79 -16.99
CA LYS A 3 -5.33 -3.40 -16.91
C LYS A 3 -5.77 -2.70 -15.62
N SER A 4 -7.00 -2.94 -15.14
CA SER A 4 -7.51 -2.36 -13.89
C SER A 4 -6.81 -2.97 -12.68
N TRP A 5 -6.61 -4.28 -12.66
CA TRP A 5 -5.86 -4.97 -11.61
C TRP A 5 -4.42 -4.46 -11.50
N SER A 6 -3.71 -4.40 -12.62
CA SER A 6 -2.34 -3.91 -12.67
C SER A 6 -2.24 -2.45 -12.25
N ARG A 7 -3.12 -1.58 -12.75
CA ARG A 7 -3.11 -0.16 -12.41
C ARG A 7 -3.36 0.06 -10.93
N VAL A 8 -4.32 -0.65 -10.33
CA VAL A 8 -4.66 -0.49 -8.92
C VAL A 8 -3.55 -1.03 -8.02
N HIS A 9 -2.86 -2.12 -8.38
CA HIS A 9 -1.69 -2.60 -7.63
C HIS A 9 -0.48 -1.69 -7.77
N GLU A 10 -0.22 -1.16 -8.96
CA GLU A 10 0.85 -0.19 -9.18
C GLU A 10 0.69 1.00 -8.23
N VAL A 11 -0.50 1.62 -8.23
CA VAL A 11 -0.74 2.83 -7.44
C VAL A 11 -0.86 2.53 -5.94
N ASN A 12 -1.62 1.50 -5.55
CA ASN A 12 -1.94 1.31 -4.13
C ASN A 12 -0.88 0.53 -3.36
N VAL A 13 -0.03 -0.25 -4.04
CA VAL A 13 0.98 -1.10 -3.39
C VAL A 13 2.37 -0.60 -3.74
N ARG A 14 2.73 -0.60 -5.04
CA ARG A 14 4.11 -0.29 -5.44
C ARG A 14 4.53 1.13 -5.11
N GLU A 15 3.66 2.12 -5.31
CA GLU A 15 4.00 3.50 -4.97
C GLU A 15 4.09 3.74 -3.45
N VAL A 16 3.28 3.03 -2.64
CA VAL A 16 3.41 3.06 -1.18
C VAL A 16 4.78 2.55 -0.72
N VAL A 17 5.23 1.42 -1.27
CA VAL A 17 6.56 0.86 -1.01
C VAL A 17 7.64 1.83 -1.48
N ARG A 18 7.57 2.29 -2.73
CA ARG A 18 8.59 3.14 -3.35
C ARG A 18 8.79 4.46 -2.59
N VAL A 19 7.72 5.17 -2.26
CA VAL A 19 7.81 6.44 -1.52
C VAL A 19 8.40 6.21 -0.12
N SER A 20 8.03 5.11 0.52
CA SER A 20 8.55 4.78 1.84
C SER A 20 10.03 4.44 1.81
N GLU A 21 10.48 3.64 0.84
CA GLU A 21 11.89 3.35 0.63
C GLU A 21 12.71 4.60 0.31
N LEU A 22 12.14 5.53 -0.46
CA LEU A 22 12.79 6.80 -0.78
C LEU A 22 13.00 7.68 0.46
N ILE A 23 12.05 7.71 1.41
CA ILE A 23 12.14 8.60 2.58
C ILE A 23 12.89 7.98 3.77
N VAL A 24 12.93 6.65 3.88
CA VAL A 24 13.57 5.92 4.99
C VAL A 24 15.03 6.34 5.24
N PRO A 25 15.91 6.50 4.22
CA PRO A 25 17.29 6.96 4.44
C PRO A 25 17.37 8.31 5.15
N HIS A 26 16.47 9.24 4.82
CA HIS A 26 16.42 10.57 5.45
C HIS A 26 15.93 10.49 6.90
N MET A 27 14.94 9.63 7.19
CA MET A 27 14.49 9.37 8.56
C MET A 27 15.59 8.73 9.42
N LYS A 28 16.33 7.77 8.85
CA LYS A 28 17.50 7.14 9.49
C LYS A 28 18.59 8.17 9.83
N LYS A 29 18.95 9.05 8.89
CA LYS A 29 19.93 10.14 9.12
C LYS A 29 19.51 11.05 10.27
N ARG A 30 18.21 11.36 10.37
CA ARG A 30 17.64 12.18 11.45
C ARG A 30 17.42 11.43 12.76
N LYS A 31 17.64 10.10 12.78
CA LYS A 31 17.32 9.20 13.90
C LYS A 31 15.86 9.31 14.38
N TYR A 32 14.95 9.74 13.50
CA TYR A 32 13.54 9.94 13.81
C TYR A 32 12.67 10.01 12.54
N GLY A 33 11.51 9.37 12.59
CA GLY A 33 10.49 9.46 11.55
C GLY A 33 9.35 8.47 11.80
N LYS A 34 8.19 8.75 11.21
CA LYS A 34 7.03 7.85 11.18
C LYS A 34 6.42 7.89 9.78
N ILE A 35 6.05 6.73 9.25
CA ILE A 35 5.31 6.58 7.99
C ILE A 35 3.95 6.00 8.39
N VAL A 36 2.86 6.59 7.88
CA VAL A 36 1.50 6.11 8.13
C VAL A 36 0.87 5.79 6.78
N ASN A 37 0.67 4.51 6.50
CA ASN A 37 0.05 4.05 5.27
C ASN A 37 -1.45 3.85 5.47
N ILE A 38 -2.25 4.36 4.53
CA ILE A 38 -3.71 4.31 4.63
C ILE A 38 -4.24 3.05 3.93
N ALA A 39 -4.66 2.10 4.76
CA ALA A 39 -5.36 0.89 4.33
C ALA A 39 -6.89 1.11 4.24
N SER A 40 -7.68 0.04 4.44
CA SER A 40 -9.13 0.08 4.48
C SER A 40 -9.69 -1.09 5.28
N ILE A 41 -10.92 -0.99 5.77
CA ILE A 41 -11.66 -2.13 6.32
C ILE A 41 -11.81 -3.27 5.31
N ALA A 42 -11.84 -2.95 4.02
CA ALA A 42 -11.87 -3.90 2.90
C ALA A 42 -10.62 -4.80 2.80
N ALA A 43 -9.58 -4.52 3.60
CA ALA A 43 -8.42 -5.40 3.76
C ALA A 43 -8.71 -6.64 4.62
N ARG A 44 -9.68 -6.55 5.54
CA ARG A 44 -9.99 -7.62 6.51
C ARG A 44 -10.94 -8.68 5.95
N GLN A 45 -11.84 -8.24 5.08
CA GLN A 45 -12.79 -9.12 4.38
C GLN A 45 -12.81 -8.68 2.92
N GLY A 46 -12.57 -9.63 2.01
CA GLY A 46 -12.62 -9.37 0.57
C GLY A 46 -14.01 -8.88 0.17
N SER A 47 -14.07 -7.81 -0.62
CA SER A 47 -15.30 -7.34 -1.25
C SER A 47 -15.49 -8.06 -2.59
N SER A 48 -16.68 -8.62 -2.81
CA SER A 48 -17.09 -9.17 -4.12
C SER A 48 -17.15 -8.10 -5.21
N ASP A 49 -17.44 -6.85 -4.82
CA ASP A 49 -17.61 -5.74 -5.76
C ASP A 49 -16.27 -5.18 -6.22
N LEU A 50 -15.26 -5.17 -5.34
CA LEU A 50 -13.93 -4.60 -5.62
C LEU A 50 -12.78 -5.51 -5.13
N PRO A 51 -12.68 -6.76 -5.63
CA PRO A 51 -11.69 -7.73 -5.13
C PRO A 51 -10.24 -7.27 -5.33
N HIS A 52 -9.98 -6.58 -6.45
CA HIS A 52 -8.67 -6.00 -6.77
C HIS A 52 -8.26 -4.84 -5.87
N TYR A 53 -9.23 -4.07 -5.37
CA TYR A 53 -8.95 -3.02 -4.41
C TYR A 53 -8.72 -3.62 -3.03
N SER A 54 -9.59 -4.54 -2.58
CA SER A 54 -9.45 -5.27 -1.32
C SER A 54 -8.08 -5.96 -1.21
N SER A 55 -7.61 -6.60 -2.28
CA SER A 55 -6.29 -7.24 -2.30
C SER A 55 -5.16 -6.22 -2.09
N THR A 56 -5.22 -5.05 -2.73
CA THR A 56 -4.19 -4.02 -2.51
C THR A 56 -4.20 -3.46 -1.10
N LYS A 57 -5.37 -3.33 -0.47
CA LYS A 57 -5.47 -2.84 0.91
C LYS A 57 -5.00 -3.88 1.91
N ALA A 58 -5.23 -5.17 1.65
CA ALA A 58 -4.61 -6.25 2.41
C ALA A 58 -3.08 -6.22 2.30
N ALA A 59 -2.54 -6.01 1.08
CA ALA A 59 -1.10 -5.90 0.88
C ALA A 59 -0.49 -4.72 1.67
N VAL A 60 -1.14 -3.56 1.70
CA VAL A 60 -0.68 -2.40 2.49
C VAL A 60 -0.68 -2.70 4.00
N VAL A 61 -1.68 -3.43 4.51
CA VAL A 61 -1.72 -3.86 5.92
C VAL A 61 -0.57 -4.81 6.25
N SER A 62 -0.29 -5.79 5.39
CA SER A 62 0.78 -6.76 5.65
C SER A 62 2.19 -6.19 5.48
N TRP A 63 2.33 -5.12 4.68
CA TRP A 63 3.62 -4.49 4.43
C TRP A 63 4.04 -3.47 5.49
N THR A 64 3.08 -2.81 6.14
CA THR A 64 3.33 -1.77 7.17
C THR A 64 3.68 -2.39 8.52
#